data_AF-A0A496VWG5-F1
#
_entry.id   AF-A0A496VWG5-F1
#
_cell.length_a   1.000
_cell.length_b   1.000
_cell.length_c   1.000
_cell.angle_alpha   90.00
_cell.angle_beta   90.00
_cell.angle_gamma   90.00
#
_symmetry.space_group_name_H-M   'P 1'
#
loop_
_entity.id
_entity.type
_entity.pdbx_description
1 polymer ?
#
loop_
_entity_poly.entity_id
_entity_poly.type
_entity_poly.pdbx_seq_one_letter_code
_entity_poly.pdbx_strand_id
1 'polypeptide(L)'
;MSTLDSILTHTDEKEQNEFQIVVFDCDLQEDDSIYITEVKNTFAQQIEQGLIHIVKTSKNDYTFLNKNLLPNLDDLPKWLYWRSKQCLDVSLIMAYCAARSQYYLHLEDDVICTDHFYPKMMNDIKPLTDEQWCAVKFCEIGFIGLLFQNTELNKLSTFIKCLFDEMPIDWLIENHYFSIKAVNGKKCIQISRSLFQHIGYYSSLTGKIQGLQSASFEAIFDMEFFKRNENFFDFLDSKIEEKGKLIKINNQLSFLQKLRNSMKIKIEK
;
A
#
# COMPACT_ATOMS: atom_id res chain seq x y z
N MET A 1 -14.74 -2.28 3.12
CA MET A 1 -13.77 -1.93 4.18
C MET A 1 -12.63 -1.22 3.48
N SER A 2 -12.43 0.06 3.78
CA SER A 2 -11.30 0.85 3.31
C SER A 2 -10.05 0.58 4.18
N THR A 3 -8.87 1.06 3.76
CA THR A 3 -7.66 0.99 4.59
C THR A 3 -7.84 1.67 5.95
N LEU A 4 -8.49 2.83 5.98
CA LEU A 4 -8.76 3.56 7.21
C LEU A 4 -9.71 2.78 8.14
N ASP A 5 -10.78 2.20 7.58
CA ASP A 5 -11.67 1.33 8.35
C ASP A 5 -10.89 0.15 8.95
N SER A 6 -10.04 -0.50 8.14
CA SER A 6 -9.24 -1.62 8.60
C SER A 6 -8.32 -1.21 9.76
N ILE A 7 -7.60 -0.08 9.65
CA ILE A 7 -6.70 0.36 10.72
C ILE A 7 -7.47 0.65 12.02
N LEU A 8 -8.57 1.39 11.92
CA LEU A 8 -9.34 1.85 13.08
C LEU A 8 -10.12 0.72 13.75
N THR A 9 -10.60 -0.27 12.99
CA THR A 9 -11.31 -1.43 13.56
C THR A 9 -10.38 -2.44 14.22
N HIS A 10 -9.12 -2.50 13.80
CA HIS A 10 -8.12 -3.43 14.34
C HIS A 10 -7.15 -2.77 15.34
N THR A 11 -7.48 -1.56 15.81
CA THR A 11 -6.76 -0.87 16.88
C THR A 11 -7.69 -0.38 17.98
N ASP A 12 -7.24 -0.45 19.23
CA ASP A 12 -7.96 0.12 20.37
C ASP A 12 -7.57 1.58 20.65
N GLU A 13 -8.29 2.25 21.55
CA GLU A 13 -8.05 3.66 21.88
C GLU A 13 -6.65 3.92 22.44
N LYS A 14 -6.06 2.97 23.17
CA LYS A 14 -4.69 3.13 23.70
C LYS A 14 -3.69 3.07 22.57
N GLU A 15 -3.87 2.15 21.63
CA GLU A 15 -3.03 2.02 20.44
C GLU A 15 -3.16 3.25 19.53
N GLN A 16 -4.38 3.76 19.32
CA GLN A 16 -4.62 4.95 18.49
C GLN A 16 -3.98 6.24 19.05
N ASN A 17 -3.74 6.32 20.36
CA ASN A 17 -3.02 7.44 20.97
C ASN A 17 -1.50 7.41 20.68
N GLU A 18 -0.97 6.31 20.15
CA GLU A 18 0.48 6.14 19.90
C GLU A 18 0.86 6.37 18.43
N PHE A 19 -0.10 6.68 17.55
CA PHE A 19 0.18 6.97 16.15
C PHE A 19 -0.76 8.03 15.56
N GLN A 20 -0.39 8.53 14.39
CA GLN A 20 -1.22 9.41 13.58
C GLN A 20 -1.26 8.88 12.15
N ILE A 21 -2.40 9.08 11.48
CA ILE A 21 -2.60 8.70 10.09
C ILE A 21 -2.56 9.97 9.24
N VAL A 22 -1.68 9.99 8.24
CA VAL A 22 -1.63 11.07 7.25
C VAL A 22 -2.21 10.56 5.94
N VAL A 23 -3.34 11.15 5.52
CA VAL A 23 -3.97 10.88 4.23
C VAL A 23 -3.56 11.98 3.26
N PHE A 24 -2.90 11.61 2.17
CA PHE A 24 -2.33 12.55 1.23
C PHE A 24 -3.19 12.60 -0.05
N ASP A 25 -3.95 13.69 -0.21
CA ASP A 25 -4.76 13.93 -1.40
C ASP A 25 -3.86 14.41 -2.56
N CYS A 26 -3.58 13.46 -3.45
CA CYS A 26 -2.71 13.65 -4.60
C CYS A 26 -3.49 14.04 -5.87
N ASP A 27 -4.80 14.27 -5.78
CA ASP A 27 -5.56 14.81 -6.90
C ASP A 27 -5.15 16.26 -7.16
N LEU A 28 -4.99 16.60 -8.44
CA LEU A 28 -4.56 17.93 -8.88
C LEU A 28 -5.75 18.88 -9.13
N GLN A 29 -6.99 18.39 -8.98
CA GLN A 29 -8.18 19.25 -9.04
C GLN A 29 -8.28 20.14 -7.79
N GLU A 30 -8.93 21.30 -7.96
CA GLU A 30 -9.12 22.24 -6.85
C GLU A 30 -10.10 21.70 -5.80
N ASP A 31 -11.16 21.04 -6.25
CA ASP A 31 -12.14 20.39 -5.40
C ASP A 31 -11.60 19.10 -4.77
N ASP A 32 -12.12 18.73 -3.61
CA ASP A 32 -11.79 17.45 -3.00
C ASP A 32 -12.25 16.30 -3.89
N SER A 33 -11.41 15.26 -3.99
CA SER A 33 -11.85 14.03 -4.63
C SER A 33 -13.05 13.43 -3.87
N ILE A 34 -13.84 12.62 -4.58
CA ILE A 34 -14.97 11.91 -3.99
C ILE A 34 -14.50 11.08 -2.77
N TYR A 35 -13.32 10.46 -2.88
CA TYR A 35 -12.71 9.71 -1.79
C TYR A 35 -12.42 10.58 -0.57
N ILE A 36 -11.81 11.75 -0.74
CA ILE A 36 -11.52 12.65 0.39
C ILE A 36 -12.80 13.19 1.02
N THR A 37 -13.82 13.46 0.22
CA THR A 37 -15.15 13.86 0.72
C THR A 37 -15.75 12.74 1.58
N GLU A 38 -15.67 11.48 1.13
CA GLU A 38 -16.12 10.33 1.91
C GLU A 38 -15.32 10.16 3.21
N VAL A 39 -13.98 10.27 3.16
CA VAL A 39 -13.12 10.20 4.35
C VAL A 39 -13.49 11.29 5.37
N LYS A 40 -13.71 12.53 4.93
CA LYS A 40 -14.11 13.65 5.80
C LYS A 40 -15.45 13.41 6.48
N ASN A 41 -16.41 12.81 5.77
CA ASN A 41 -17.73 12.51 6.31
C ASN A 41 -17.71 11.31 7.26
N THR A 42 -17.02 10.23 6.88
CA THR A 42 -17.00 8.97 7.63
C THR A 42 -16.16 9.05 8.90
N PHE A 43 -15.03 9.77 8.85
CA PHE A 43 -14.07 9.84 9.97
C PHE A 43 -13.96 11.24 10.60
N ALA A 44 -15.04 12.01 10.58
CA ALA A 44 -15.08 13.38 11.08
C ALA A 44 -14.54 13.50 12.51
N GLN A 45 -14.91 12.56 13.38
CA GLN A 45 -14.46 12.53 14.78
C GLN A 45 -12.95 12.29 14.89
N GLN A 46 -12.39 11.32 14.16
CA GLN A 46 -10.97 11.00 14.19
C GLN A 46 -10.12 12.14 13.60
N ILE A 47 -10.67 12.88 12.63
CA ILE A 47 -10.05 14.09 12.09
C ILE A 47 -10.05 15.21 13.13
N GLU A 48 -11.18 15.47 13.78
CA GLU A 48 -11.30 16.49 14.83
C GLU A 48 -10.36 16.22 16.01
N GLN A 49 -10.17 14.95 16.37
CA GLN A 49 -9.25 14.50 17.41
C GLN A 49 -7.76 14.54 16.99
N GLY A 50 -7.46 14.79 15.72
CA GLY A 50 -6.10 14.80 15.20
C GLY A 50 -5.47 13.40 15.04
N LEU A 51 -6.27 12.33 15.04
CA LEU A 51 -5.81 10.99 14.68
C LEU A 51 -5.58 10.89 13.17
N ILE A 52 -6.46 11.49 12.36
CA ILE A 52 -6.34 11.54 10.90
C ILE A 52 -6.06 12.97 10.45
N HIS A 53 -4.95 13.14 9.73
CA HIS A 53 -4.55 14.40 9.10
C HIS A 53 -4.66 14.27 7.59
N ILE A 54 -5.55 15.05 6.98
CA ILE A 54 -5.67 15.14 5.53
C ILE A 54 -4.78 16.27 5.03
N VAL A 55 -3.91 15.97 4.07
CA VAL A 55 -3.01 16.95 3.43
C VAL A 55 -3.28 16.94 1.94
N LYS A 56 -3.62 18.10 1.39
CA LYS A 56 -3.89 18.27 -0.03
C LYS A 56 -2.68 18.83 -0.76
N THR A 57 -2.35 18.22 -1.89
CA THR A 57 -1.32 18.73 -2.79
C THR A 57 -1.89 19.75 -3.77
N SER A 58 -1.01 20.56 -4.35
CA SER A 58 -1.32 21.53 -5.38
C SER A 58 -0.55 21.22 -6.65
N LYS A 59 -1.00 21.75 -7.80
CA LYS A 59 -0.25 21.67 -9.06
C LYS A 59 1.19 22.21 -8.96
N ASN A 60 1.44 23.14 -8.03
CA ASN A 60 2.76 23.73 -7.83
C ASN A 60 3.75 22.78 -7.17
N ASP A 61 3.26 21.75 -6.46
CA ASP A 61 4.12 20.73 -5.86
C ASP A 61 4.75 19.80 -6.92
N TYR A 62 4.19 19.79 -8.14
CA TYR A 62 4.61 18.95 -9.26
C TYR A 62 5.25 19.74 -10.40
N THR A 63 5.87 20.89 -10.13
CA THR A 63 6.52 21.73 -11.15
C THR A 63 7.53 21.00 -12.04
N PHE A 64 8.12 19.90 -11.58
CA PHE A 64 9.05 19.07 -12.35
C PHE A 64 8.34 18.09 -13.29
N LEU A 65 7.13 17.63 -12.96
CA LEU A 65 6.37 16.66 -13.75
C LEU A 65 5.93 17.23 -15.10
N ASN A 66 5.79 18.56 -15.18
CA ASN A 66 5.40 19.28 -16.40
C ASN A 66 6.59 19.63 -17.31
N LYS A 67 7.82 19.29 -16.91
CA LYS A 67 9.01 19.44 -17.77
C LYS A 67 9.16 18.16 -18.58
N ASN A 68 9.16 18.27 -19.90
CA ASN A 68 9.28 17.19 -20.89
C ASN A 68 9.92 15.90 -20.33
N LEU A 69 9.09 14.96 -19.86
CA LEU A 69 9.56 13.66 -19.38
C LEU A 69 10.22 12.92 -20.53
N LEU A 70 11.44 12.44 -20.31
CA LEU A 70 12.19 11.72 -21.33
C LEU A 70 11.72 10.25 -21.38
N PRO A 71 11.34 9.73 -22.55
CA PRO A 71 10.97 8.33 -22.69
C PRO A 71 12.10 7.38 -22.25
N ASN A 72 11.75 6.39 -21.44
CA ASN A 72 12.61 5.29 -21.02
C ASN A 72 11.75 4.04 -20.76
N LEU A 73 12.38 2.90 -20.48
CA LEU A 73 11.71 1.62 -20.16
C LEU A 73 10.64 1.16 -21.17
N ASP A 74 10.67 1.70 -22.40
CA ASP A 74 9.65 1.52 -23.44
C ASP A 74 8.21 1.84 -22.97
N ASP A 75 8.07 2.72 -21.98
CA ASP A 75 6.77 3.16 -21.46
C ASP A 75 6.02 4.03 -22.47
N LEU A 76 4.69 3.85 -22.59
CA LEU A 76 3.88 4.87 -23.26
C LEU A 76 3.90 6.15 -22.40
N PRO A 77 3.80 7.36 -23.00
CA PRO A 77 3.89 8.63 -22.27
C PRO A 77 2.96 8.73 -21.04
N LYS A 78 1.77 8.13 -21.10
CA LYS A 78 0.82 8.09 -19.97
C LYS A 78 1.34 7.30 -18.76
N TRP A 79 2.08 6.21 -19.00
CA TRP A 79 2.64 5.38 -17.92
C TRP A 79 3.85 6.04 -17.31
N LEU A 80 4.72 6.61 -18.15
CA LEU A 80 5.84 7.44 -17.72
C LEU A 80 5.35 8.57 -16.81
N TYR A 81 4.34 9.33 -17.23
CA TYR A 81 3.73 10.37 -16.40
C TYR A 81 3.16 9.80 -15.10
N TRP A 82 2.38 8.73 -15.17
CA TRP A 82 1.74 8.12 -13.99
C TRP A 82 2.76 7.66 -12.94
N ARG A 83 3.78 6.87 -13.34
CA ARG A 83 4.79 6.38 -12.40
C ARG A 83 5.68 7.51 -11.87
N SER A 84 5.92 8.53 -12.69
CA SER A 84 6.68 9.72 -12.28
C SER A 84 5.92 10.53 -11.23
N LYS A 85 4.61 10.70 -11.44
CA LYS A 85 3.73 11.33 -10.47
C LYS A 85 3.69 10.52 -9.18
N GLN A 86 3.52 9.20 -9.25
CA GLN A 86 3.50 8.34 -8.06
C GLN A 86 4.78 8.47 -7.21
N CYS A 87 5.96 8.55 -7.85
CA CYS A 87 7.20 8.81 -7.13
C CYS A 87 7.18 10.17 -6.41
N LEU A 88 6.67 11.23 -7.06
CA LEU A 88 6.52 12.54 -6.44
C LEU A 88 5.50 12.53 -5.29
N ASP A 89 4.36 11.86 -5.45
CA ASP A 89 3.32 11.68 -4.42
C ASP A 89 3.95 11.09 -3.15
N VAL A 90 4.70 9.99 -3.30
CA VAL A 90 5.41 9.31 -2.19
C VAL A 90 6.50 10.21 -1.59
N SER A 91 7.27 10.91 -2.42
CA SER A 91 8.30 11.84 -1.94
C SER A 91 7.69 12.96 -1.08
N LEU A 92 6.58 13.55 -1.53
CA LEU A 92 5.91 14.66 -0.85
C LEU A 92 5.32 14.24 0.50
N ILE A 93 4.61 13.10 0.59
CA ILE A 93 4.08 12.61 1.87
C ILE A 93 5.22 12.26 2.84
N MET A 94 6.30 11.64 2.37
CA MET A 94 7.46 11.32 3.21
C MET A 94 8.16 12.59 3.73
N ALA A 95 8.27 13.63 2.89
CA ALA A 95 8.81 14.93 3.30
C ALA A 95 7.90 15.59 4.34
N TYR A 96 6.59 15.53 4.16
CA TYR A 96 5.62 16.08 5.12
C TYR A 96 5.70 15.37 6.47
N CYS A 97 5.83 14.04 6.47
CA CYS A 97 5.90 13.21 7.67
C CYS A 97 7.27 13.26 8.38
N ALA A 98 8.31 13.79 7.73
CA ALA A 98 9.63 13.90 8.33
C ALA A 98 9.59 14.74 9.62
N ALA A 99 10.27 14.25 10.65
CA ALA A 99 10.35 14.83 12.00
C ALA A 99 9.04 14.88 12.79
N ARG A 100 7.97 14.19 12.36
CA ARG A 100 6.68 14.14 13.08
C ARG A 100 6.56 12.97 14.07
N SER A 101 7.25 11.86 13.80
CA SER A 101 7.19 10.65 14.62
C SER A 101 8.55 9.93 14.62
N GLN A 102 8.72 8.94 15.49
CA GLN A 102 9.91 8.10 15.52
C GLN A 102 10.01 7.19 14.27
N TYR A 103 8.85 6.73 13.79
CA TYR A 103 8.73 5.82 12.66
C TYR A 103 7.68 6.30 11.67
N TYR A 104 7.80 5.84 10.43
CA TYR A 104 6.82 6.06 9.37
C TYR A 104 6.48 4.74 8.71
N LEU A 105 5.19 4.39 8.72
CA LEU A 105 4.66 3.23 8.04
C LEU A 105 4.03 3.70 6.71
N HIS A 106 4.51 3.16 5.60
CA HIS A 106 3.93 3.42 4.29
C HIS A 106 2.83 2.40 3.96
N LEU A 107 1.66 2.89 3.57
CA LEU A 107 0.50 2.12 3.12
C LEU A 107 -0.15 2.81 1.92
N GLU A 108 -0.87 2.04 1.11
CA GLU A 108 -1.74 2.52 0.03
C GLU A 108 -3.22 2.53 0.48
N ASP A 109 -4.11 3.03 -0.36
CA ASP A 109 -5.55 3.22 -0.05
C ASP A 109 -6.36 1.92 -0.11
N ASP A 110 -5.81 0.85 -0.66
CA ASP A 110 -6.42 -0.48 -0.85
C ASP A 110 -5.67 -1.60 -0.10
N VAL A 111 -5.32 -1.34 1.16
CA VAL A 111 -4.64 -2.26 2.07
C VAL A 111 -5.51 -2.61 3.27
N ILE A 112 -5.54 -3.89 3.64
CA ILE A 112 -6.10 -4.34 4.93
C ILE A 112 -5.00 -4.78 5.87
N CYS A 113 -5.24 -4.69 7.17
CA CYS A 113 -4.33 -5.12 8.22
C CYS A 113 -4.92 -6.26 9.05
N THR A 114 -4.06 -7.05 9.69
CA THR A 114 -4.50 -8.07 10.66
C THR A 114 -4.92 -7.44 11.98
N ASP A 115 -5.74 -8.13 12.78
CA ASP A 115 -6.05 -7.78 14.17
C ASP A 115 -4.78 -7.47 14.97
N HIS A 116 -4.81 -6.40 15.76
CA HIS A 116 -3.69 -6.00 16.62
C HIS A 116 -2.37 -5.85 15.85
N PHE A 117 -2.42 -5.34 14.61
CA PHE A 117 -1.19 -5.16 13.81
C PHE A 117 -0.19 -4.25 14.52
N TYR A 118 -0.66 -3.19 15.19
CA TYR A 118 0.19 -2.20 15.83
C TYR A 118 1.09 -2.81 16.93
N PRO A 119 0.56 -3.48 17.98
CA PRO A 119 1.42 -4.08 19.00
C PRO A 119 2.28 -5.22 18.43
N LYS A 120 1.81 -5.98 17.43
CA LYS A 120 2.63 -6.99 16.74
C LYS A 120 3.84 -6.36 16.06
N MET A 121 3.63 -5.24 15.34
CA MET A 121 4.66 -4.46 14.66
C MET A 121 5.66 -3.88 15.67
N MET A 122 5.17 -3.24 16.73
CA MET A 122 6.04 -2.65 17.76
C MET A 122 6.87 -3.70 18.49
N ASN A 123 6.31 -4.89 18.77
CA ASN A 123 7.04 -6.00 19.36
C ASN A 123 8.14 -6.56 18.44
N ASP A 124 7.94 -6.56 17.12
CA ASP A 124 8.96 -7.01 16.16
C ASP A 124 10.16 -6.07 16.08
N ILE A 125 9.94 -4.77 16.20
CA ILE A 125 11.02 -3.78 16.09
C ILE A 125 11.72 -3.52 17.43
N LYS A 126 11.06 -3.77 18.56
CA LYS A 126 11.61 -3.60 19.91
C LYS A 126 13.00 -4.21 20.14
N PRO A 127 13.34 -5.42 19.66
CA PRO A 127 14.67 -5.99 19.84
C PRO A 127 15.74 -5.42 18.87
N LEU A 128 15.35 -4.62 17.89
CA LEU A 128 16.27 -4.08 16.88
C LEU A 128 16.95 -2.81 17.41
N THR A 129 18.25 -2.66 17.17
CA THR A 129 18.95 -1.39 17.44
C THR A 129 18.87 -0.47 16.23
N ASP A 130 18.73 0.83 16.43
CA ASP A 130 18.55 1.81 15.34
C ASP A 130 19.66 1.79 14.28
N GLU A 131 20.88 1.38 14.65
CA GLU A 131 22.02 1.31 13.74
C GLU A 131 21.94 0.15 12.73
N GLN A 132 21.11 -0.86 12.99
CA GLN A 132 21.08 -2.11 12.22
C GLN A 132 20.16 -2.07 11.01
N TRP A 133 19.21 -1.14 10.95
CA TRP A 133 18.15 -1.17 9.95
C TRP A 133 17.79 0.21 9.41
N CYS A 134 17.27 0.23 8.18
CA CYS A 134 16.69 1.42 7.56
C CYS A 134 15.19 1.26 7.29
N ALA A 135 14.73 0.02 7.10
CA ALA A 135 13.32 -0.31 6.95
C ALA A 135 13.01 -1.72 7.49
N VAL A 136 11.75 -1.94 7.86
CA VAL A 136 11.19 -3.25 8.17
C VAL A 136 9.96 -3.49 7.28
N LYS A 137 9.93 -4.62 6.59
CA LYS A 137 8.83 -5.04 5.73
C LYS A 137 7.87 -5.94 6.50
N PHE A 138 6.61 -5.51 6.56
CA PHE A 138 5.47 -6.24 7.10
C PHE A 138 4.48 -6.70 6.03
N CYS A 139 4.87 -6.58 4.76
CA CYS A 139 4.21 -7.22 3.63
C CYS A 139 5.28 -7.89 2.75
N GLU A 140 4.95 -9.04 2.17
CA GLU A 140 5.85 -9.77 1.25
C GLU A 140 5.89 -9.15 -0.15
N ILE A 141 4.85 -8.42 -0.55
CA ILE A 141 4.62 -8.03 -1.94
C ILE A 141 4.32 -6.53 -2.03
N GLY A 142 5.08 -5.84 -2.89
CA GLY A 142 4.88 -4.44 -3.23
C GLY A 142 5.42 -3.46 -2.20
N PHE A 143 5.34 -2.17 -2.54
CA PHE A 143 5.73 -1.06 -1.69
C PHE A 143 4.63 -0.72 -0.67
N ILE A 144 4.17 -1.70 0.12
CA ILE A 144 3.23 -1.49 1.25
C ILE A 144 3.73 -2.16 2.53
N GLY A 145 3.26 -1.69 3.68
CA GLY A 145 3.65 -2.26 4.97
C GLY A 145 5.13 -2.06 5.29
N LEU A 146 5.72 -0.99 4.76
CA LEU A 146 7.13 -0.64 4.94
C LEU A 146 7.26 0.37 6.08
N LEU A 147 7.88 -0.05 7.17
CA LEU A 147 8.19 0.80 8.31
C LEU A 147 9.61 1.34 8.18
N PHE A 148 9.76 2.67 8.15
CA PHE A 148 11.04 3.37 8.10
C PHE A 148 11.35 4.07 9.42
N GLN A 149 12.63 4.18 9.77
CA GLN A 149 13.07 5.13 10.78
C GLN A 149 12.88 6.56 10.26
N ASN A 150 12.45 7.47 11.12
CA ASN A 150 12.32 8.89 10.75
C ASN A 150 13.63 9.51 10.26
N THR A 151 14.78 9.06 10.77
CA THR A 151 16.11 9.50 10.32
C THR A 151 16.40 9.20 8.84
N GLU A 152 15.63 8.30 8.23
CA GLU A 152 15.74 7.92 6.82
C GLU A 152 14.81 8.74 5.90
N LEU A 153 13.72 9.33 6.41
CA LEU A 153 12.66 9.92 5.59
C LEU A 153 13.12 11.07 4.70
N ASN A 154 13.89 12.03 5.24
CA ASN A 154 14.39 13.14 4.42
C ASN A 154 15.32 12.67 3.29
N LYS A 155 16.18 11.69 3.58
CA LYS A 155 17.10 11.12 2.59
C LYS A 155 16.32 10.34 1.53
N LEU A 156 15.34 9.55 1.95
CA LEU A 156 14.51 8.75 1.07
C LEU A 156 13.61 9.61 0.18
N SER A 157 12.91 10.58 0.76
CA SER A 157 12.09 11.54 0.02
C SER A 157 12.91 12.29 -1.04
N THR A 158 14.12 12.74 -0.68
CA THR A 158 15.02 13.42 -1.62
C THR A 158 15.51 12.48 -2.72
N PHE A 159 15.90 11.26 -2.36
CA PHE A 159 16.33 10.23 -3.31
C PHE A 159 15.25 9.94 -4.36
N ILE A 160 14.00 9.72 -3.91
CA ILE A 160 12.85 9.49 -4.78
C ILE A 160 12.61 10.71 -5.67
N LYS A 161 12.60 11.93 -5.09
CA LYS A 161 12.40 13.18 -5.84
C LYS A 161 13.43 13.39 -6.94
N CYS A 162 14.69 13.03 -6.68
CA CYS A 162 15.77 13.18 -7.66
C CYS A 162 15.68 12.19 -8.82
N LEU A 163 15.00 11.05 -8.65
CA LEU A 163 14.94 9.96 -9.61
C LEU A 163 13.50 9.64 -10.06
N PHE A 164 12.58 10.59 -9.85
CA PHE A 164 11.15 10.35 -9.96
C PHE A 164 10.73 9.88 -11.36
N ASP A 165 11.41 10.33 -12.41
CA ASP A 165 11.17 10.00 -13.81
C ASP A 165 12.02 8.84 -14.34
N GLU A 166 12.93 8.29 -13.55
CA GLU A 166 13.84 7.23 -13.98
C GLU A 166 13.19 5.84 -13.95
N MET A 167 12.53 5.46 -12.84
CA MET A 167 11.99 4.11 -12.64
C MET A 167 10.72 4.12 -11.76
N PRO A 168 9.91 3.05 -11.73
CA PRO A 168 8.84 2.89 -10.74
C PRO A 168 9.36 2.94 -9.29
N ILE A 169 8.51 3.39 -8.36
CA ILE A 169 8.90 3.59 -6.96
C ILE A 169 9.42 2.31 -6.30
N ASP A 170 8.77 1.16 -6.51
CA ASP A 170 9.21 -0.13 -5.96
C ASP A 170 10.66 -0.42 -6.37
N TRP A 171 11.01 -0.15 -7.63
CA TRP A 171 12.35 -0.42 -8.16
C TRP A 171 13.38 0.53 -7.56
N LEU A 172 13.06 1.83 -7.47
CA LEU A 172 13.94 2.82 -6.82
C LEU A 172 14.25 2.39 -5.37
N ILE A 173 13.27 1.90 -4.64
CA ILE A 173 13.44 1.56 -3.23
C ILE A 173 14.11 0.20 -3.06
N GLU A 174 13.53 -0.85 -3.65
CA GLU A 174 13.96 -2.23 -3.43
C GLU A 174 15.30 -2.53 -4.07
N ASN A 175 15.51 -2.09 -5.31
CA ASN A 175 16.72 -2.43 -6.05
C ASN A 175 17.87 -1.45 -5.78
N HIS A 176 17.56 -0.18 -5.48
CA HIS A 176 18.59 0.87 -5.38
C HIS A 176 18.77 1.41 -3.95
N TYR A 177 17.72 1.95 -3.32
CA TYR A 177 17.87 2.59 -2.01
C TYR A 177 18.36 1.61 -0.94
N PHE A 178 17.76 0.42 -0.85
CA PHE A 178 18.20 -0.60 0.13
C PHE A 178 19.61 -1.11 -0.16
N SER A 179 20.00 -1.24 -1.42
CA SER A 179 21.37 -1.59 -1.80
C SER A 179 22.39 -0.56 -1.30
N ILE A 180 22.07 0.74 -1.40
CA ILE A 180 22.91 1.83 -0.86
C ILE A 180 22.99 1.76 0.67
N LYS A 181 21.89 1.43 1.35
CA LYS A 181 21.88 1.29 2.82
C LYS A 181 22.66 0.09 3.31
N ALA A 182 22.58 -1.02 2.59
CA ALA A 182 23.31 -2.25 2.91
C ALA A 182 24.83 -2.04 2.92
N VAL A 183 25.36 -1.21 2.01
CA VAL A 183 26.79 -0.83 2.00
C VAL A 183 27.20 -0.11 3.28
N ASN A 184 26.28 0.64 3.91
CA ASN A 184 26.49 1.33 5.18
C ASN A 184 26.10 0.48 6.41
N GLY A 185 25.92 -0.83 6.24
CA GLY A 185 25.57 -1.75 7.32
C GLY A 185 24.11 -1.71 7.76
N LYS A 186 23.26 -0.85 7.17
CA LYS A 186 21.83 -0.78 7.46
C LYS A 186 21.04 -1.73 6.56
N LYS A 187 20.22 -2.59 7.17
CA LYS A 187 19.43 -3.59 6.43
C LYS A 187 17.96 -3.17 6.27
N CYS A 188 17.35 -3.64 5.18
CA CYS A 188 15.90 -3.81 5.13
C CYS A 188 15.57 -5.20 5.70
N ILE A 189 14.82 -5.27 6.78
CA ILE A 189 14.48 -6.53 7.45
C ILE A 189 13.11 -7.00 6.97
N GLN A 190 13.01 -8.23 6.50
CA GLN A 190 11.71 -8.85 6.19
C GLN A 190 11.19 -9.59 7.42
N ILE A 191 9.97 -9.24 7.85
CA ILE A 191 9.23 -10.03 8.83
C ILE A 191 8.45 -11.11 8.07
N SER A 192 8.56 -12.36 8.54
CA SER A 192 7.97 -13.52 7.87
C SER A 192 6.45 -13.58 7.97
N ARG A 193 5.86 -12.89 8.96
CA ARG A 193 4.41 -12.75 9.09
C ARG A 193 3.97 -11.44 8.45
N SER A 194 3.08 -11.52 7.47
CA SER A 194 2.50 -10.34 6.86
C SER A 194 1.45 -9.74 7.79
N LEU A 195 1.59 -8.46 8.12
CA LEU A 195 0.57 -7.70 8.87
C LEU A 195 -0.38 -6.94 7.95
N PHE A 196 -0.02 -6.82 6.67
CA PHE A 196 -0.76 -6.08 5.67
C PHE A 196 -0.99 -6.91 4.40
N GLN A 197 -2.07 -6.63 3.69
CA GLN A 197 -2.42 -7.26 2.42
C GLN A 197 -3.11 -6.27 1.50
N HIS A 198 -2.66 -6.25 0.25
CA HIS A 198 -3.29 -5.54 -0.84
C HIS A 198 -4.64 -6.19 -1.21
N ILE A 199 -5.71 -5.42 -1.30
CA ILE A 199 -7.05 -5.89 -1.71
C ILE A 199 -7.50 -5.30 -3.05
N GLY A 200 -6.69 -4.45 -3.67
CA GLY A 200 -6.91 -3.92 -5.01
C GLY A 200 -6.82 -5.00 -6.08
N TYR A 201 -7.97 -5.60 -6.44
CA TYR A 201 -8.02 -6.59 -7.53
C TYR A 201 -7.81 -5.96 -8.91
N TYR A 202 -8.16 -4.68 -9.06
CA TYR A 202 -8.09 -3.92 -10.31
C TYR A 202 -7.14 -2.75 -10.12
N SER A 203 -6.05 -2.75 -10.87
CA SER A 203 -5.20 -1.57 -10.97
C SER A 203 -5.96 -0.45 -11.68
N SER A 204 -5.71 0.81 -11.29
CA SER A 204 -6.07 2.00 -12.07
C SER A 204 -5.45 1.99 -13.49
N LEU A 205 -4.49 1.10 -13.72
CA LEU A 205 -3.89 0.79 -15.01
C LEU A 205 -4.77 -0.20 -15.78
N THR A 206 -5.27 0.23 -16.93
CA THR A 206 -6.16 -0.56 -17.81
C THR A 206 -5.60 -1.95 -18.09
N GLY A 207 -6.26 -2.99 -17.57
CA GLY A 207 -5.97 -4.40 -17.86
C GLY A 207 -4.99 -5.11 -16.91
N LYS A 208 -4.47 -4.46 -15.86
CA LYS A 208 -3.65 -5.14 -14.82
C LYS A 208 -4.54 -5.59 -13.65
N ILE A 209 -4.67 -6.90 -13.49
CA ILE A 209 -5.36 -7.54 -12.36
C ILE A 209 -4.30 -8.00 -11.36
N GLN A 210 -4.32 -7.46 -10.14
CA GLN A 210 -3.38 -7.81 -9.07
C GLN A 210 -4.12 -8.72 -8.06
N GLY A 211 -3.98 -10.03 -8.22
CA GLY A 211 -4.56 -11.04 -7.31
C GLY A 211 -3.53 -11.67 -6.37
N LEU A 212 -2.42 -10.99 -6.12
CA LEU A 212 -1.30 -11.53 -5.35
C LEU A 212 -1.57 -11.36 -3.85
N GLN A 213 -1.68 -12.49 -3.17
CA GLN A 213 -1.80 -12.57 -1.72
C GLN A 213 -0.47 -13.00 -1.11
N SER A 214 -0.06 -12.33 -0.05
CA SER A 214 1.05 -12.77 0.80
C SER A 214 0.73 -14.15 1.37
N ALA A 215 1.67 -15.09 1.27
CA ALA A 215 1.43 -16.47 1.66
C ALA A 215 1.20 -16.63 3.18
N SER A 216 1.77 -15.70 3.95
CA SER A 216 1.76 -15.66 5.42
C SER A 216 0.66 -14.76 6.02
N PHE A 217 -0.21 -14.14 5.20
CA PHE A 217 -1.23 -13.22 5.70
C PHE A 217 -2.44 -13.97 6.27
N GLU A 218 -2.65 -13.86 7.58
CA GLU A 218 -3.78 -14.44 8.30
C GLU A 218 -4.74 -13.33 8.74
N ALA A 219 -5.88 -13.21 8.05
CA ALA A 219 -7.00 -12.37 8.48
C ALA A 219 -8.32 -13.14 8.34
N ILE A 220 -9.30 -12.81 9.18
CA ILE A 220 -10.69 -13.23 8.97
C ILE A 220 -11.22 -12.36 7.84
N PHE A 221 -11.29 -12.91 6.62
CA PHE A 221 -12.01 -12.24 5.55
C PHE A 221 -13.49 -12.19 5.91
N ASP A 222 -14.04 -10.99 6.10
CA ASP A 222 -15.48 -10.82 6.14
C ASP A 222 -16.04 -11.21 4.77
N MET A 223 -16.73 -12.34 4.73
CA MET A 223 -17.32 -12.90 3.51
C MET A 223 -18.39 -11.97 2.90
N GLU A 224 -18.90 -10.98 3.63
CA GLU A 224 -19.75 -9.94 3.06
C GLU A 224 -19.01 -9.00 2.09
N PHE A 225 -17.70 -8.80 2.27
CA PHE A 225 -16.89 -7.96 1.39
C PHE A 225 -16.88 -8.48 -0.06
N PHE A 226 -16.74 -9.80 -0.23
CA PHE A 226 -16.77 -10.45 -1.53
C PHE A 226 -18.17 -10.45 -2.15
N LYS A 227 -19.21 -10.55 -1.33
CA LYS A 227 -20.62 -10.54 -1.78
C LYS A 227 -21.09 -9.19 -2.33
N ARG A 228 -20.50 -8.08 -1.88
CA ARG A 228 -20.85 -6.73 -2.35
C ARG A 228 -20.19 -6.35 -3.67
N ASN A 229 -19.19 -7.12 -4.12
CA ASN A 229 -18.55 -6.92 -5.42
C ASN A 229 -19.21 -7.85 -6.45
N GLU A 230 -20.28 -7.39 -7.12
CA GLU A 230 -21.04 -8.16 -8.11
C GLU A 230 -20.14 -8.79 -9.19
N ASN A 231 -19.06 -8.10 -9.58
CA ASN A 231 -18.12 -8.56 -10.61
C ASN A 231 -17.10 -9.61 -10.12
N PHE A 232 -17.02 -9.89 -8.82
CA PHE A 232 -16.04 -10.83 -8.27
C PHE A 232 -16.37 -12.28 -8.62
N PHE A 233 -17.66 -12.66 -8.54
CA PHE A 233 -18.11 -14.02 -8.82
C PHE A 233 -18.10 -14.34 -10.31
N ASP A 234 -18.58 -13.41 -11.15
CA ASP A 234 -18.53 -13.55 -12.62
C ASP A 234 -17.09 -13.68 -13.12
N PHE A 235 -16.15 -12.95 -12.52
CA PHE A 235 -14.73 -13.09 -12.80
C PHE A 235 -14.17 -14.44 -12.35
N LEU A 236 -14.49 -14.88 -11.14
CA LEU A 236 -14.10 -16.19 -10.60
C LEU A 236 -14.55 -17.32 -11.53
N ASP A 237 -15.79 -17.25 -12.00
CA ASP A 237 -16.36 -18.21 -12.93
C ASP A 237 -15.69 -18.14 -14.31
N SER A 238 -15.44 -16.92 -14.84
CA SER A 238 -14.70 -16.75 -16.10
C SER A 238 -13.30 -17.36 -16.08
N LYS A 239 -12.61 -17.30 -14.93
CA LYS A 239 -11.26 -17.86 -14.76
C LYS A 239 -11.25 -19.36 -14.48
N ILE A 240 -12.36 -19.91 -14.01
CA ILE A 240 -12.56 -21.36 -13.90
C ILE A 240 -12.91 -21.94 -15.28
N GLU A 241 -13.75 -21.25 -16.07
CA GLU A 241 -14.14 -21.66 -17.41
C GLU A 241 -12.98 -21.57 -18.42
N GLU A 242 -12.10 -20.57 -18.31
CA GLU A 242 -10.87 -20.50 -19.12
C GLU A 242 -9.90 -21.69 -18.89
N LYS A 243 -10.03 -22.41 -17.77
CA LYS A 243 -9.05 -23.42 -17.28
C LYS A 243 -9.39 -24.86 -17.66
N GLY A 244 -9.82 -25.08 -18.90
CA GLY A 244 -9.62 -26.37 -19.58
C GLY A 244 -8.15 -26.66 -19.93
N LYS A 245 -7.24 -25.67 -19.81
CA LYS A 245 -5.79 -25.82 -20.05
C LYS A 245 -4.99 -25.19 -18.90
N LEU A 246 -4.29 -26.04 -18.15
CA LEU A 246 -3.56 -25.72 -16.92
C LEU A 246 -2.31 -24.86 -17.15
N ILE A 247 -2.29 -23.65 -16.58
CA ILE A 247 -1.05 -22.96 -16.18
C ILE A 247 -0.99 -23.02 -14.65
N LYS A 248 0.04 -23.69 -14.11
CA LYS A 248 0.31 -23.81 -12.68
C LYS A 248 0.64 -22.43 -12.09
N ILE A 249 -0.32 -21.82 -11.40
CA ILE A 249 -0.07 -20.78 -10.40
C ILE A 249 -0.39 -21.43 -9.04
N ASN A 250 0.64 -22.00 -8.42
CA ASN A 250 0.48 -23.05 -7.40
C ASN A 250 -0.07 -22.61 -6.03
N ASN A 251 -0.37 -21.32 -5.80
CA ASN A 251 -0.97 -20.88 -4.52
C ASN A 251 -2.35 -20.21 -4.67
N GLN A 252 -2.72 -19.70 -5.85
CA GLN A 252 -4.01 -19.07 -6.09
C GLN A 252 -5.15 -20.08 -6.27
N LEU A 253 -4.88 -21.22 -6.93
CA LEU A 253 -5.90 -22.24 -7.17
C LEU A 253 -6.38 -22.90 -5.88
N SER A 254 -5.49 -23.16 -4.92
CA SER A 254 -5.87 -23.74 -3.63
C SER A 254 -6.73 -22.79 -2.79
N PHE A 255 -6.47 -21.47 -2.86
CA PHE A 255 -7.27 -20.46 -2.18
C PHE A 255 -8.67 -20.34 -2.83
N LEU A 256 -8.73 -20.20 -4.15
CA LEU A 256 -9.99 -20.11 -4.89
C LEU A 256 -10.84 -21.39 -4.76
N GLN A 257 -10.21 -22.57 -4.74
CA GLN A 257 -10.89 -23.84 -4.47
C GLN A 257 -11.36 -23.95 -3.02
N LYS A 258 -10.58 -23.48 -2.04
CA LYS A 258 -11.01 -23.43 -0.64
C LYS A 258 -12.20 -22.47 -0.46
N LEU A 259 -12.16 -21.27 -1.06
CA LEU A 259 -13.27 -20.32 -1.07
C LEU A 259 -14.54 -20.94 -1.67
N ARG A 260 -14.42 -21.55 -2.86
CA ARG A 260 -15.55 -22.20 -3.54
C ARG A 260 -16.12 -23.35 -2.71
N ASN A 261 -15.27 -24.21 -2.14
CA ASN A 261 -15.70 -25.35 -1.35
C ASN A 261 -16.33 -24.93 -0.01
N SER A 262 -15.91 -23.80 0.58
CA SER A 262 -16.54 -23.23 1.77
C SER A 262 -17.92 -22.61 1.50
N MET A 263 -18.25 -22.28 0.24
CA MET A 263 -19.48 -21.58 -0.12
C MET A 263 -20.68 -22.46 -0.49
N LYS A 264 -20.58 -23.81 -0.51
CA LYS A 264 -21.67 -24.78 -0.82
C LYS A 264 -22.71 -24.25 -1.84
N ILE A 265 -22.27 -23.73 -2.98
CA ILE A 265 -23.18 -23.24 -4.02
C ILE A 265 -23.61 -24.43 -4.87
N LYS A 266 -24.87 -24.85 -4.73
CA LYS A 266 -25.52 -25.86 -5.58
C LYS A 266 -26.04 -25.13 -6.82
N ILE A 267 -25.39 -25.31 -7.96
CA ILE A 267 -25.87 -24.79 -9.25
C ILE A 267 -26.70 -25.91 -9.89
N GLU A 268 -28.02 -25.76 -9.91
CA GLU A 268 -28.90 -26.54 -10.79
C GLU A 268 -28.99 -25.82 -12.14
N LYS A 269 -29.00 -26.61 -13.22
CA LYS A 269 -28.96 -26.15 -14.62
C LYS A 269 -30.16 -25.31 -15.01
#